data_AF-A0A2H4XVY6-F1
#
_entry.id   AF-A0A2H4XVY6-F1
#
_cell.length_a   1.000
_cell.length_b   1.000
_cell.length_c   1.000
_cell.angle_alpha   90.00
_cell.angle_beta   90.00
_cell.angle_gamma   90.00
#
_symmetry.space_group_name_H-M   'P 1'
#
loop_
_entity.id
_entity.type
_entity.pdbx_description
1 polymer ?
#
loop_
_entity_poly.entity_id
_entity_poly.type
_entity_poly.pdbx_seq_one_letter_code
_entity_poly.pdbx_strand_id
1 'polypeptide(L)'
;RRRLVTPRMIELAKRDARLYSMDPWVTSKLLPEYLSKKLSSNNIFIIIHKGMTSNTIRVSIDDTPDVILQRFFMKMAKKKSLLDISEEHSELDFVLRVCGRDEYIIGNAQIKDFHYIRQCIKNGDEIHFVLDVPPDPSEDKVQKEEWPLVDDCTGVTGFHEQLTIDGKDHEKIFTISLWDCNRKFRVKIIGIDIPILPRNTELIVFVEANILHGQQVLSQRRTSCKPFTEEVLWNIWLEFDIKIKDIPKGALLNLQIFCCKAQTATGKANVQSQDSTSSDSKCKNQLLYYVNLLLIDHRSLLRQGEFVLHMWRIPGKGEDQGSINA
;
A
#
# COMPACT_ATOMS: atom_id res chain seq x y z
N ARG A 1 -1.61 -12.01 -8.27
CA ARG A 1 -1.81 -13.32 -7.59
C ARG A 1 -0.68 -14.30 -7.92
N ARG A 2 -0.62 -14.89 -9.13
CA ARG A 2 0.42 -15.89 -9.48
C ARG A 2 1.88 -15.41 -9.27
N ARG A 3 2.22 -14.18 -9.70
CA ARG A 3 3.56 -13.58 -9.45
C ARG A 3 3.92 -13.38 -7.96
N LEU A 4 2.94 -13.35 -7.06
CA LEU A 4 3.18 -13.18 -5.61
C LEU A 4 3.48 -14.51 -4.90
N VAL A 5 3.32 -15.65 -5.59
CA VAL A 5 3.63 -16.98 -5.04
C VAL A 5 5.13 -17.10 -4.77
N THR A 6 5.98 -16.67 -5.72
CA THR A 6 7.45 -16.76 -5.56
C THR A 6 7.96 -15.95 -4.36
N PRO A 7 7.64 -14.65 -4.19
CA PRO A 7 8.00 -13.90 -2.99
C PRO A 7 7.50 -14.57 -1.70
N ARG A 8 6.26 -15.05 -1.68
CA ARG A 8 5.68 -15.75 -0.51
C ARG A 8 6.49 -17.00 -0.15
N MET A 9 6.81 -17.84 -1.14
CA MET A 9 7.57 -19.08 -0.94
C MET A 9 8.98 -18.80 -0.44
N ILE A 10 9.64 -17.78 -0.99
CA ILE A 10 10.98 -17.37 -0.55
C ILE A 10 10.94 -16.94 0.92
N GLU A 11 9.97 -16.11 1.30
CA GLU A 11 9.84 -15.63 2.68
C GLU A 11 9.53 -16.78 3.65
N LEU A 12 8.58 -17.65 3.30
CA LEU A 12 8.23 -18.83 4.11
C LEU A 12 9.40 -19.80 4.29
N ALA A 13 10.28 -19.94 3.29
CA ALA A 13 11.45 -20.81 3.36
C ALA A 13 12.61 -20.19 4.16
N LYS A 14 12.71 -18.85 4.20
CA LYS A 14 13.80 -18.13 4.86
C LYS A 14 13.51 -17.73 6.30
N ARG A 15 12.24 -17.68 6.72
CA ARG A 15 11.87 -17.27 8.08
C ARG A 15 12.49 -18.20 9.12
N ASP A 16 12.97 -17.62 10.22
CA ASP A 16 13.29 -18.38 11.42
C ASP A 16 11.97 -18.80 12.09
N ALA A 17 11.74 -20.10 12.21
CA ALA A 17 10.46 -20.63 12.69
C ALA A 17 10.20 -20.25 14.17
N ARG A 18 11.26 -20.17 14.99
CA ARG A 18 11.16 -19.85 16.41
C ARG A 18 10.91 -18.35 16.62
N LEU A 19 11.58 -17.49 15.86
CA LEU A 19 11.33 -16.05 15.93
C LEU A 19 9.97 -15.69 15.33
N TYR A 20 9.53 -16.39 14.28
CA TYR A 20 8.22 -16.14 13.68
C TYR A 20 7.07 -16.47 14.64
N SER A 21 7.15 -17.56 15.41
CA SER A 21 6.08 -17.96 16.34
C SER A 21 5.98 -17.10 17.60
N MET A 22 7.04 -16.37 17.95
CA MET A 22 7.13 -15.57 19.18
C MET A 22 7.31 -14.07 18.95
N ASP A 23 7.68 -13.65 17.74
CA ASP A 23 7.85 -12.28 17.25
C ASP A 23 8.26 -11.25 18.32
N PRO A 24 9.53 -11.30 18.81
CA PRO A 24 9.95 -10.46 19.93
C PRO A 24 9.85 -8.98 19.59
N TRP A 25 9.00 -8.26 20.34
CA TRP A 25 8.73 -6.86 20.06
C TRP A 25 9.79 -5.93 20.68
N VAL A 26 10.85 -5.69 19.90
CA VAL A 26 12.04 -4.94 20.31
C VAL A 26 12.24 -3.65 19.51
N THR A 27 13.06 -2.74 20.05
CA THR A 27 13.48 -1.52 19.36
C THR A 27 15.00 -1.40 19.30
N SER A 28 15.51 -0.89 18.17
CA SER A 28 16.93 -0.54 18.01
C SER A 28 17.28 0.87 18.50
N LYS A 29 16.29 1.64 18.96
CA LYS A 29 16.50 3.02 19.43
C LYS A 29 17.13 3.01 20.82
N LEU A 30 18.08 3.91 21.08
CA LEU A 30 18.61 4.10 22.43
C LEU A 30 17.51 4.42 23.44
N LEU A 31 17.75 4.10 24.71
CA LEU A 31 16.82 4.42 25.79
C LEU A 31 16.73 5.95 25.95
N PRO A 32 15.54 6.58 25.76
CA PRO A 32 15.39 8.02 25.90
C PRO A 32 15.72 8.53 27.30
N GLU A 33 16.19 9.78 27.39
CA GLU A 33 16.64 10.40 28.65
C GLU A 33 15.53 10.47 29.72
N TYR A 34 14.27 10.68 29.30
CA TYR A 34 13.14 10.71 30.23
C TYR A 34 12.83 9.34 30.85
N LEU A 35 13.21 8.23 30.20
CA LEU A 35 13.10 6.88 30.76
C LEU A 35 14.32 6.53 31.61
N SER A 36 15.52 6.91 31.18
CA SER A 36 16.73 6.67 31.97
C SER A 36 16.67 7.39 33.32
N LYS A 37 16.10 8.61 33.37
CA LYS A 37 15.86 9.34 34.63
C LYS A 37 14.91 8.63 35.60
N LYS A 38 14.05 7.72 35.12
CA LYS A 38 13.17 6.91 35.98
C LYS A 38 13.87 5.69 36.59
N LEU A 39 15.04 5.33 36.08
CA LEU A 39 15.84 4.23 36.60
C LEU A 39 16.79 4.77 37.68
N SER A 40 16.51 4.46 38.94
CA SER A 40 17.39 4.82 40.07
C SER A 40 18.72 4.09 40.04
N SER A 41 18.81 2.97 39.31
CA SER A 41 20.03 2.18 39.11
C SER A 41 19.98 1.46 37.77
N ASN A 42 21.11 0.91 37.31
CA ASN A 42 21.16 0.09 36.08
C ASN A 42 20.44 -1.28 36.20
N ASN A 43 19.67 -1.47 37.26
CA ASN A 43 18.99 -2.71 37.58
C ASN A 43 17.49 -2.49 37.72
N ILE A 44 16.72 -3.45 37.24
CA ILE A 44 15.27 -3.54 37.38
C ILE A 44 14.89 -4.80 38.14
N PHE A 45 13.69 -4.81 38.71
CA PHE A 45 13.11 -5.97 39.35
C PHE A 45 12.09 -6.60 38.40
N ILE A 46 12.22 -7.91 38.21
CA ILE A 46 11.34 -8.70 37.35
C ILE A 46 10.72 -9.78 38.21
N ILE A 47 9.40 -9.93 38.12
CA ILE A 47 8.62 -10.93 38.83
C ILE A 47 8.29 -12.05 37.85
N ILE A 48 8.85 -13.23 38.06
CA ILE A 48 8.62 -14.40 37.21
C ILE A 48 7.65 -15.35 37.92
N HIS A 49 6.56 -15.67 37.25
CA HIS A 49 5.48 -16.54 37.71
C HIS A 49 5.58 -17.92 37.05
N LYS A 50 5.35 -18.99 37.82
CA LYS A 50 5.16 -20.36 37.33
C LYS A 50 4.06 -21.03 38.16
N GLY A 51 2.96 -21.39 37.51
CA GLY A 51 1.75 -21.84 38.21
C GLY A 51 1.27 -20.78 39.20
N MET A 52 1.08 -21.15 40.46
CA MET A 52 0.65 -20.24 41.53
C MET A 52 1.82 -19.55 42.25
N THR A 53 3.06 -19.82 41.86
CA THR A 53 4.25 -19.30 42.54
C THR A 53 4.89 -18.17 41.75
N SER A 54 5.44 -17.18 42.46
CA SER A 54 6.16 -16.06 41.86
C SER A 54 7.46 -15.80 42.60
N ASN A 55 8.48 -15.35 41.86
CA ASN A 55 9.77 -14.99 42.42
C ASN A 55 10.29 -13.71 41.77
N THR A 56 10.68 -12.75 42.60
CA THR A 56 11.32 -11.52 42.15
C THR A 56 12.82 -11.72 42.00
N ILE A 57 13.37 -11.31 40.86
CA ILE A 57 14.81 -11.28 40.59
C ILE A 57 15.24 -9.86 40.24
N ARG A 58 16.46 -9.51 40.64
CA ARG A 58 17.10 -8.25 40.27
C ARG A 58 18.02 -8.52 39.09
N VAL A 59 17.82 -7.80 37.98
CA VAL A 59 18.60 -7.98 36.75
C VAL A 59 19.09 -6.63 36.24
N SER A 60 20.17 -6.64 35.47
CA SER A 60 20.63 -5.46 34.76
C SER A 60 19.74 -5.20 33.55
N ILE A 61 19.54 -3.93 33.22
CA ILE A 61 18.79 -3.53 32.02
C ILE A 61 19.51 -3.92 30.71
N ASP A 62 20.79 -4.29 30.80
CA ASP A 62 21.63 -4.73 29.69
C ASP A 62 21.68 -6.27 29.56
N ASP A 63 21.07 -7.02 30.51
CA ASP A 63 20.99 -8.47 30.42
C ASP A 63 20.07 -8.91 29.27
N THR A 64 20.40 -10.03 28.64
CA THR A 64 19.53 -10.69 27.66
C THR A 64 18.54 -11.65 28.35
N PRO A 65 17.42 -12.00 27.71
CA PRO A 65 16.47 -12.98 28.23
C PRO A 65 17.10 -14.30 28.68
N ASP A 66 18.06 -14.84 27.92
CA ASP A 66 18.76 -16.08 28.25
C ASP A 66 19.56 -15.96 29.56
N VAL A 67 20.24 -14.82 29.77
CA VAL A 67 20.96 -14.55 31.03
C VAL A 67 19.99 -14.44 32.19
N ILE A 68 18.81 -13.85 31.98
CA ILE A 68 17.75 -13.73 32.99
C ILE A 68 17.24 -15.12 33.39
N LEU A 69 16.96 -15.98 32.41
CA LEU A 69 16.53 -17.37 32.62
C LEU A 69 17.61 -18.18 33.38
N GLN A 70 18.88 -18.11 32.95
CA GLN A 70 19.98 -18.78 33.64
C GLN A 70 20.08 -18.37 35.12
N ARG A 71 19.99 -17.06 35.41
CA ARG A 71 20.01 -16.56 36.79
C ARG A 71 18.79 -17.01 37.60
N PHE A 72 17.61 -17.05 36.99
CA PHE A 72 16.40 -17.56 37.62
C PHE A 72 16.55 -19.04 38.00
N PHE A 73 17.02 -19.88 37.06
CA PHE A 73 17.23 -21.30 37.30
C PHE A 73 18.32 -21.57 38.35
N MET A 74 19.41 -20.80 38.34
CA MET A 74 20.45 -20.89 39.37
C MET A 74 19.90 -20.55 40.76
N LYS A 75 19.07 -19.50 40.87
CA LYS A 75 18.41 -19.11 42.13
C LYS A 75 17.40 -20.17 42.60
N MET A 76 16.72 -20.83 41.66
CA MET A 76 15.67 -21.80 41.93
C MET A 76 16.15 -23.26 41.91
N ALA A 77 17.45 -23.53 41.77
CA ALA A 77 18.00 -24.88 41.65
C ALA A 77 17.56 -25.82 42.77
N LYS A 78 17.52 -25.34 44.02
CA LYS A 78 17.07 -26.11 45.20
C LYS A 78 15.54 -26.17 45.38
N LYS A 79 14.79 -25.47 44.53
CA LYS A 79 13.34 -25.28 44.60
C LYS A 79 12.61 -25.68 43.31
N LYS A 80 13.29 -26.37 42.37
CA LYS A 80 12.69 -26.80 41.10
C LYS A 80 11.41 -27.62 41.30
N SER A 81 11.41 -28.53 42.28
CA SER A 81 10.23 -29.34 42.62
C SER A 81 9.02 -28.50 43.07
N LEU A 82 9.23 -27.35 43.71
CA LEU A 82 8.16 -26.42 44.10
C LEU A 82 7.57 -25.64 42.93
N LEU A 83 8.30 -25.55 41.82
CA LEU A 83 7.87 -24.87 40.58
C LEU A 83 7.20 -25.83 39.59
N ASP A 84 7.08 -27.11 39.94
CA ASP A 84 6.62 -28.16 39.04
C ASP A 84 7.45 -28.16 37.73
N ILE A 85 8.77 -28.16 37.89
CA ILE A 85 9.76 -28.25 36.82
C ILE A 85 10.56 -29.53 37.07
N SER A 86 10.51 -30.47 36.12
CA SER A 86 11.31 -31.71 36.14
C SER A 86 12.81 -31.42 36.26
N GLU A 87 13.56 -32.32 36.89
CA GLU A 87 15.02 -32.21 36.99
C GLU A 87 15.71 -32.30 35.62
N GLU A 88 15.07 -32.96 34.66
CA GLU A 88 15.54 -33.10 33.28
C GLU A 88 15.43 -31.80 32.47
N HIS A 89 14.57 -30.87 32.88
CA HIS A 89 14.40 -29.60 32.18
C HIS A 89 15.42 -28.54 32.63
N SER A 90 15.93 -27.84 31.63
CA SER A 90 16.89 -26.75 31.73
C SER A 90 16.23 -25.40 31.44
N GLU A 91 16.98 -24.31 31.60
CA GLU A 91 16.57 -22.97 31.21
C GLU A 91 16.26 -22.82 29.71
N LEU A 92 16.81 -23.71 28.86
CA LEU A 92 16.63 -23.67 27.41
C LEU A 92 15.25 -24.17 26.97
N ASP A 93 14.56 -24.92 27.83
CA ASP A 93 13.24 -25.50 27.58
C ASP A 93 12.09 -24.51 27.87
N PHE A 94 12.42 -23.31 28.37
CA PHE A 94 11.45 -22.29 28.76
C PHE A 94 11.70 -20.95 28.08
N VAL A 95 10.67 -20.13 28.03
CA VAL A 95 10.69 -18.74 27.58
C VAL A 95 10.02 -17.83 28.60
N LEU A 96 10.38 -16.55 28.56
CA LEU A 96 9.69 -15.51 29.31
C LEU A 96 8.56 -14.96 28.45
N ARG A 97 7.33 -15.02 28.95
CA ARG A 97 6.15 -14.43 28.31
C ARG A 97 5.54 -13.37 29.20
N VAL A 98 5.07 -12.27 28.63
CA VAL A 98 4.39 -11.21 29.39
C VAL A 98 3.10 -11.74 30.01
N CYS A 99 2.86 -11.43 31.29
CA CYS A 99 1.63 -11.87 31.96
C CYS A 99 0.38 -11.34 31.25
N GLY A 100 -0.53 -12.25 30.90
CA GLY A 100 -1.80 -11.92 30.25
C GLY A 100 -1.70 -11.52 28.77
N ARG A 101 -0.54 -11.74 28.12
CA ARG A 101 -0.33 -11.44 26.70
C ARG A 101 0.45 -12.55 26.01
N ASP A 102 0.26 -12.68 24.71
CA ASP A 102 1.09 -13.51 23.84
C ASP A 102 2.26 -12.68 23.30
N GLU A 103 3.03 -12.10 24.22
CA GLU A 103 4.22 -11.30 23.93
C GLU A 103 5.41 -11.97 24.61
N TYR A 104 6.40 -12.36 23.81
CA TYR A 104 7.53 -13.17 24.27
C TYR A 104 8.81 -12.34 24.36
N ILE A 105 9.58 -12.60 25.40
CA ILE A 105 10.84 -11.92 25.70
C ILE A 105 11.95 -12.93 25.47
N ILE A 106 12.46 -12.97 24.23
CA ILE A 106 13.40 -13.97 23.73
C ILE A 106 14.49 -13.34 22.85
N GLY A 107 15.53 -14.11 22.55
CA GLY A 107 16.60 -13.73 21.63
C GLY A 107 17.70 -12.91 22.28
N ASN A 108 18.56 -12.32 21.46
CA ASN A 108 19.81 -11.68 21.91
C ASN A 108 19.67 -10.18 22.20
N ALA A 109 18.44 -9.65 22.23
CA ALA A 109 18.19 -8.25 22.57
C ALA A 109 18.34 -8.01 24.08
N GLN A 110 18.79 -6.82 24.46
CA GLN A 110 18.86 -6.42 25.86
C GLN A 110 17.45 -6.19 26.42
N ILE A 111 17.23 -6.47 27.70
CA ILE A 111 15.89 -6.37 28.29
C ILE A 111 15.30 -4.94 28.17
N LYS A 112 16.13 -3.89 28.24
CA LYS A 112 15.69 -2.50 28.04
C LYS A 112 15.16 -2.19 26.65
N ASP A 113 15.44 -3.04 25.65
CA ASP A 113 15.05 -2.82 24.26
C ASP A 113 13.68 -3.42 23.92
N PHE A 114 13.08 -4.18 24.83
CA PHE A 114 11.71 -4.67 24.66
C PHE A 114 10.69 -3.56 24.93
N HIS A 115 9.68 -3.48 24.07
CA HIS A 115 8.64 -2.45 24.16
C HIS A 115 7.87 -2.51 25.47
N TYR A 116 7.49 -3.72 25.91
CA TYR A 116 6.86 -3.93 27.22
C TYR A 116 7.69 -3.36 28.38
N ILE A 117 9.00 -3.61 28.40
CA ILE A 117 9.91 -3.14 29.46
C ILE A 117 9.96 -1.62 29.49
N ARG A 118 10.12 -0.98 28.32
CA ARG A 118 10.11 0.49 28.23
C ARG A 118 8.78 1.09 28.68
N GLN A 119 7.67 0.40 28.41
CA GLN A 119 6.35 0.82 28.86
C GLN A 119 6.19 0.72 30.38
N CYS A 120 6.62 -0.39 31.00
CA CYS A 120 6.62 -0.52 32.46
C CYS A 120 7.49 0.57 33.11
N ILE A 121 8.71 0.83 32.60
CA ILE A 121 9.57 1.91 33.10
C ILE A 121 8.89 3.28 32.94
N LYS A 122 8.24 3.52 31.81
CA LYS A 122 7.52 4.78 31.54
C LYS A 122 6.41 5.01 32.54
N ASN A 123 5.63 3.99 32.87
CA ASN A 123 4.47 4.11 33.73
C ASN A 123 4.82 3.97 35.22
N GLY A 124 5.95 3.35 35.55
CA GLY A 124 6.27 2.92 36.91
C GLY A 124 5.57 1.63 37.30
N ASP A 125 5.18 0.81 36.31
CA ASP A 125 4.49 -0.46 36.54
C ASP A 125 5.50 -1.57 36.90
N GLU A 126 5.06 -2.54 37.69
CA GLU A 126 5.83 -3.76 37.94
C GLU A 126 5.95 -4.61 36.66
N ILE A 127 7.07 -5.31 36.52
CA ILE A 127 7.38 -6.14 35.34
C ILE A 127 7.06 -7.58 35.70
N HIS A 128 6.03 -8.15 35.08
CA HIS A 128 5.59 -9.51 35.33
C HIS A 128 5.72 -10.39 34.10
N PHE A 129 6.40 -11.52 34.28
CA PHE A 129 6.52 -12.57 33.28
C PHE A 129 5.98 -13.89 33.80
N VAL A 130 5.48 -14.71 32.90
CA VAL A 130 5.22 -16.13 33.10
C VAL A 130 6.38 -16.92 32.49
N LEU A 131 6.88 -17.90 33.23
CA LEU A 131 7.80 -18.91 32.71
C LEU A 131 6.98 -19.97 32.00
N ASP A 132 7.09 -20.01 30.67
CA ASP A 132 6.24 -20.84 29.81
C ASP A 132 7.08 -21.73 28.90
N VAL A 133 6.47 -22.76 28.32
CA VAL A 133 7.11 -23.56 27.26
C VAL A 133 7.01 -22.77 25.95
N PRO A 134 8.08 -22.70 25.13
CA PRO A 134 8.00 -22.03 23.83
C PRO A 134 6.89 -22.66 22.96
N PRO A 135 6.11 -21.85 22.22
CA PRO A 135 5.10 -22.37 21.30
C PRO A 135 5.76 -23.25 20.23
N ASP A 136 5.09 -24.33 19.83
CA ASP A 136 5.58 -25.23 18.79
C ASP A 136 5.51 -24.54 17.41
N PRO A 137 6.66 -24.27 16.74
CA PRO A 137 6.65 -23.64 15.42
C PRO A 137 5.95 -24.48 14.35
N SER A 138 5.65 -25.74 14.63
CA SER A 138 4.90 -26.61 13.75
C SER A 138 3.42 -26.22 13.62
N GLU A 139 2.88 -25.45 14.58
CA GLU A 139 1.54 -24.87 14.53
C GLU A 139 1.41 -23.78 13.45
N ASP A 140 2.51 -23.10 13.09
CA ASP A 140 2.58 -22.07 12.05
C ASP A 140 2.81 -22.62 10.64
N LYS A 141 2.64 -23.93 10.44
CA LYS A 141 2.82 -24.57 9.13
C LYS A 141 1.77 -24.08 8.14
N VAL A 142 2.24 -23.40 7.10
CA VAL A 142 1.38 -22.94 6.01
C VAL A 142 1.10 -24.09 5.05
N GLN A 143 -0.16 -24.26 4.66
CA GLN A 143 -0.54 -25.21 3.62
C GLN A 143 0.17 -24.86 2.30
N LYS A 144 0.77 -25.88 1.68
CA LYS A 144 1.38 -25.73 0.36
C LYS A 144 0.26 -25.60 -0.68
N GLU A 145 -0.01 -24.39 -1.12
CA GLU A 145 -0.86 -24.18 -2.29
C GLU A 145 -0.02 -24.36 -3.57
N GLU A 146 -0.31 -25.41 -4.33
CA GLU A 146 0.21 -25.60 -5.67
C GLU A 146 -0.58 -24.74 -6.66
N TRP A 147 -0.19 -23.47 -6.75
CA TRP A 147 -0.54 -22.69 -7.93
C TRP A 147 0.43 -23.07 -9.05
N PRO A 148 -0.05 -23.41 -10.26
CA PRO A 148 0.86 -23.58 -11.39
C PRO A 148 1.67 -22.30 -11.52
N LEU A 149 2.99 -22.45 -11.35
CA LEU A 149 3.93 -21.34 -11.49
C LEU A 149 3.70 -20.74 -12.87
N VAL A 150 3.46 -19.44 -12.89
CA VAL A 150 3.45 -18.72 -14.16
C VAL A 150 4.90 -18.59 -14.52
N ASP A 151 5.29 -19.26 -15.61
CA ASP A 151 6.55 -18.96 -16.25
C ASP A 151 6.62 -17.44 -16.47
N ASP A 152 7.71 -16.84 -16.00
CA ASP A 152 8.00 -15.41 -16.19
C ASP A 152 7.91 -15.04 -17.68
N CYS A 153 8.01 -16.03 -18.58
CA CYS A 153 7.91 -15.89 -20.04
C CYS A 153 6.49 -15.62 -20.61
N THR A 154 5.40 -15.66 -19.82
CA THR A 154 4.04 -15.48 -20.38
C THR A 154 3.67 -14.04 -20.77
N GLY A 155 4.61 -13.09 -20.65
CA GLY A 155 4.37 -11.69 -21.02
C GLY A 155 5.61 -10.80 -21.01
N VAL A 156 6.81 -11.34 -21.18
CA VAL A 156 8.00 -10.50 -21.37
C VAL A 156 7.95 -9.94 -22.78
N THR A 157 7.57 -8.68 -22.91
CA THR A 157 7.95 -7.92 -24.11
C THR A 157 9.46 -7.94 -24.20
N GLY A 158 9.99 -8.40 -25.33
CA GLY A 158 11.42 -8.38 -25.60
C GLY A 158 12.03 -6.97 -25.51
N PHE A 159 13.35 -6.90 -25.55
CA PHE A 159 14.07 -5.63 -25.61
C PHE A 159 13.81 -4.92 -26.95
N HIS A 160 14.11 -3.63 -27.02
CA HIS A 160 13.90 -2.83 -28.23
C HIS A 160 14.58 -3.44 -29.45
N GLU A 161 15.81 -3.95 -29.29
CA GLU A 161 16.59 -4.59 -30.34
C GLU A 161 15.87 -5.82 -30.92
N GLN A 162 15.14 -6.55 -30.06
CA GLN A 162 14.35 -7.72 -30.46
C GLN A 162 13.03 -7.35 -31.12
N LEU A 163 12.44 -6.20 -30.76
CA LEU A 163 11.12 -5.78 -31.22
C LEU A 163 11.15 -4.67 -32.28
N THR A 164 12.32 -4.14 -32.63
CA THR A 164 12.40 -3.05 -33.60
C THR A 164 11.91 -3.49 -34.97
N ILE A 165 11.22 -2.59 -35.68
CA ILE A 165 10.78 -2.81 -37.06
C ILE A 165 11.93 -2.70 -38.07
N ASP A 166 12.98 -1.96 -37.70
CA ASP A 166 14.07 -1.65 -38.62
C ASP A 166 14.83 -2.92 -39.02
N GLY A 167 14.95 -3.14 -40.34
CA GLY A 167 15.66 -4.28 -40.90
C GLY A 167 14.97 -5.64 -40.74
N LYS A 168 13.68 -5.67 -40.33
CA LYS A 168 12.91 -6.92 -40.20
C LYS A 168 11.83 -7.05 -41.27
N ASP A 169 11.50 -8.31 -41.58
CA ASP A 169 10.43 -8.65 -42.50
C ASP A 169 9.06 -8.33 -41.89
N HIS A 170 8.40 -7.28 -42.41
CA HIS A 170 7.14 -6.76 -41.88
C HIS A 170 6.00 -7.79 -41.83
N GLU A 171 6.03 -8.83 -42.67
CA GLU A 171 5.00 -9.88 -42.69
C GLU A 171 5.08 -10.83 -41.49
N LYS A 172 6.24 -10.86 -40.79
CA LYS A 172 6.50 -11.74 -39.64
C LYS A 172 6.42 -11.04 -38.29
N ILE A 173 6.11 -9.74 -38.26
CA ILE A 173 6.12 -8.92 -37.06
C ILE A 173 4.72 -8.88 -36.44
N PHE A 174 4.56 -9.51 -35.27
CA PHE A 174 3.31 -9.48 -34.50
C PHE A 174 3.32 -8.48 -33.35
N THR A 175 4.49 -7.92 -33.01
CA THR A 175 4.66 -6.95 -31.93
C THR A 175 5.83 -6.04 -32.28
N ILE A 176 5.66 -4.73 -32.08
CA ILE A 176 6.66 -3.72 -32.38
C ILE A 176 7.07 -2.97 -31.12
N SER A 177 8.29 -2.46 -31.10
CA SER A 177 8.75 -1.57 -30.04
C SER A 177 7.96 -0.27 -30.03
N LEU A 178 7.54 0.20 -28.86
CA LEU A 178 6.92 1.53 -28.72
C LEU A 178 7.87 2.65 -29.14
N TRP A 179 9.19 2.44 -29.04
CA TRP A 179 10.19 3.45 -29.40
C TRP A 179 10.24 3.75 -30.91
N ASP A 180 9.80 2.81 -31.75
CA ASP A 180 9.69 3.02 -33.20
C ASP A 180 8.41 3.80 -33.59
N CYS A 181 7.46 3.93 -32.67
CA CYS A 181 6.17 4.58 -32.92
C CYS A 181 6.30 6.11 -32.84
N ASN A 182 6.68 6.74 -33.96
CA ASN A 182 6.82 8.20 -34.06
C ASN A 182 5.48 8.97 -34.24
N ARG A 183 4.33 8.27 -34.21
CA ARG A 183 2.99 8.87 -34.32
C ARG A 183 2.56 9.50 -33.00
N LYS A 184 1.71 10.55 -33.07
CA LYS A 184 1.04 11.11 -31.89
C LYS A 184 0.02 10.14 -31.32
N PHE A 185 -0.08 10.10 -29.99
CA PHE A 185 -1.07 9.29 -29.29
C PHE A 185 -2.47 9.89 -29.51
N ARG A 186 -3.47 9.04 -29.72
CA ARG A 186 -4.86 9.47 -29.87
C ARG A 186 -5.82 8.49 -29.23
N VAL A 187 -6.92 9.01 -28.70
CA VAL A 187 -8.04 8.22 -28.17
C VAL A 187 -9.33 8.67 -28.85
N LYS A 188 -10.26 7.74 -29.09
CA LYS A 188 -11.60 8.07 -29.59
C LYS A 188 -12.56 8.15 -28.41
N ILE A 189 -13.21 9.30 -28.22
CA ILE A 189 -14.30 9.44 -27.26
C ILE A 189 -15.60 9.17 -28.00
N ILE A 190 -16.19 7.99 -27.75
CA ILE A 190 -17.46 7.58 -28.37
C ILE A 190 -18.60 8.37 -27.72
N GLY A 191 -18.79 8.23 -26.41
CA GLY A 191 -19.85 8.87 -25.66
C GLY A 191 -19.79 8.56 -24.17
N ILE A 192 -20.81 9.01 -23.45
CA ILE A 192 -21.06 8.70 -22.03
C ILE A 192 -22.53 8.32 -21.85
N ASP A 193 -22.79 7.42 -20.90
CA ASP A 193 -24.11 7.00 -20.47
C ASP A 193 -24.26 7.26 -18.97
N ILE A 194 -25.24 8.06 -18.57
CA ILE A 194 -25.49 8.47 -17.18
C ILE A 194 -26.96 8.18 -16.82
N PRO A 195 -27.23 7.12 -16.04
CA PRO A 195 -28.60 6.70 -15.72
C PRO A 195 -29.41 7.69 -14.87
N ILE A 196 -28.74 8.55 -14.09
CA ILE A 196 -29.39 9.51 -13.20
C ILE A 196 -28.81 10.89 -13.46
N LEU A 197 -29.60 11.74 -14.13
CA LEU A 197 -29.20 13.11 -14.43
C LEU A 197 -29.35 14.03 -13.22
N PRO A 198 -28.52 15.09 -13.11
CA PRO A 198 -28.76 16.16 -12.17
C PRO A 198 -30.13 16.82 -12.41
N ARG A 199 -30.77 17.31 -11.35
CA ARG A 199 -32.10 17.96 -11.42
C ARG A 199 -32.14 19.22 -12.29
N ASN A 200 -30.99 19.76 -12.68
CA ASN A 200 -30.90 20.95 -13.52
C ASN A 200 -30.75 20.56 -14.99
N THR A 201 -31.73 20.95 -15.81
CA THR A 201 -31.84 20.59 -17.23
C THR A 201 -31.04 21.50 -18.17
N GLU A 202 -30.50 22.63 -17.69
CA GLU A 202 -29.71 23.58 -18.50
C GLU A 202 -28.19 23.37 -18.38
N LEU A 203 -27.77 22.13 -18.11
CA LEU A 203 -26.36 21.80 -17.99
C LEU A 203 -25.81 21.36 -19.34
N ILE A 204 -24.60 21.81 -19.64
CA ILE A 204 -23.75 21.31 -20.70
C ILE A 204 -22.59 20.53 -20.11
N VAL A 205 -22.14 19.52 -20.84
CA VAL A 205 -21.10 18.58 -20.42
C VAL A 205 -20.02 18.47 -21.49
N PHE A 206 -18.78 18.24 -21.07
CA PHE A 206 -17.68 17.87 -21.94
C PHE A 206 -16.76 16.86 -21.24
N VAL A 207 -16.01 16.12 -22.04
CA VAL A 207 -14.98 15.20 -21.55
C VAL A 207 -13.63 15.87 -21.70
N GLU A 208 -12.89 15.96 -20.61
CA GLU A 208 -11.47 16.29 -20.60
C GLU A 208 -10.66 15.00 -20.48
N ALA A 209 -9.67 14.86 -21.34
CA ALA A 209 -8.76 13.73 -21.38
C ALA A 209 -7.33 14.22 -21.14
N ASN A 210 -6.67 13.63 -20.16
CA ASN A 210 -5.33 13.98 -19.72
C ASN A 210 -4.42 12.76 -19.80
N ILE A 211 -3.20 12.94 -20.30
CA ILE A 211 -2.11 11.97 -20.16
C ILE A 211 -1.31 12.39 -18.94
N LEU A 212 -1.36 11.60 -17.88
CA LEU A 212 -0.71 11.89 -16.60
C LEU A 212 0.49 10.97 -16.40
N HIS A 213 1.51 11.49 -15.72
CA HIS A 213 2.58 10.68 -15.14
C HIS A 213 2.88 11.19 -13.72
N GLY A 214 2.55 10.37 -12.72
CA GLY A 214 2.46 10.85 -11.34
C GLY A 214 1.39 11.94 -11.21
N GLN A 215 1.78 13.11 -10.72
CA GLN A 215 0.90 14.28 -10.58
C GLN A 215 0.99 15.25 -11.78
N GLN A 216 1.87 15.00 -12.75
CA GLN A 216 2.11 15.89 -13.87
C GLN A 216 1.21 15.56 -15.06
N VAL A 217 0.63 16.60 -15.67
CA VAL A 217 -0.10 16.51 -16.95
C VAL A 217 0.91 16.63 -18.09
N LEU A 218 1.12 15.56 -18.84
CA LEU A 218 2.02 15.53 -19.99
C LEU A 218 1.35 16.09 -21.25
N SER A 219 0.06 15.82 -21.45
CA SER A 219 -0.74 16.38 -22.53
C SER A 219 -2.22 16.36 -22.17
N GLN A 220 -2.96 17.37 -22.60
CA GLN A 220 -4.39 17.53 -22.32
C GLN A 220 -5.19 17.84 -23.59
N ARG A 221 -6.39 17.27 -23.69
CA ARG A 221 -7.36 17.53 -24.75
C ARG A 221 -8.78 17.49 -24.18
N ARG A 222 -9.72 18.18 -24.85
CA ARG A 222 -11.13 18.18 -24.45
C ARG A 222 -12.05 18.04 -25.65
N THR A 223 -13.23 17.49 -25.41
CA THR A 223 -14.31 17.47 -26.41
C THR A 223 -15.06 18.81 -26.46
N SER A 224 -15.92 18.98 -27.46
CA SER A 224 -16.86 20.12 -27.52
C SER A 224 -17.94 19.97 -26.44
N CYS A 225 -18.48 21.07 -25.92
CA CYS A 225 -19.61 21.00 -25.00
C CYS A 225 -20.89 20.48 -25.71
N LYS A 226 -21.66 19.63 -25.05
CA LYS A 226 -22.97 19.14 -25.51
C LYS A 226 -24.01 19.22 -24.37
N PRO A 227 -25.32 19.28 -24.67
CA PRO A 227 -26.35 19.19 -23.64
C PRO A 227 -26.17 17.94 -22.78
N PHE A 228 -26.41 18.06 -21.47
CA PHE A 228 -26.23 16.95 -20.55
C PHE A 228 -27.49 16.08 -20.48
N THR A 229 -27.54 15.04 -21.32
CA THR A 229 -28.61 14.04 -21.43
C THR A 229 -28.16 12.67 -20.92
N GLU A 230 -29.07 11.69 -20.84
CA GLU A 230 -28.78 10.33 -20.36
C GLU A 230 -27.67 9.68 -21.20
N GLU A 231 -27.74 9.82 -22.52
CA GLU A 231 -26.69 9.45 -23.46
C GLU A 231 -26.14 10.72 -24.12
N VAL A 232 -24.81 10.87 -24.16
CA VAL A 232 -24.14 11.95 -24.90
C VAL A 232 -23.03 11.38 -25.76
N LEU A 233 -23.20 11.45 -27.08
CA LEU A 233 -22.25 10.92 -28.06
C LEU A 233 -21.39 12.04 -28.64
N TRP A 234 -20.07 11.85 -28.69
CA TRP A 234 -19.14 12.73 -29.44
C TRP A 234 -18.63 12.07 -30.70
N ASN A 235 -18.23 10.80 -30.62
CA ASN A 235 -17.59 10.05 -31.70
C ASN A 235 -16.39 10.76 -32.35
N ILE A 236 -15.54 11.41 -31.53
CA ILE A 236 -14.39 12.20 -32.01
C ILE A 236 -13.05 11.60 -31.58
N TRP A 237 -12.02 11.82 -32.40
CA TRP A 237 -10.64 11.53 -32.04
C TRP A 237 -10.02 12.73 -31.31
N LEU A 238 -9.48 12.49 -30.12
CA LEU A 238 -8.62 13.41 -29.41
C LEU A 238 -7.17 13.00 -29.67
N GLU A 239 -6.43 13.78 -30.46
CA GLU A 239 -5.00 13.60 -30.69
C GLU A 239 -4.19 14.47 -29.71
N PHE A 240 -3.34 13.83 -28.92
CA PHE A 240 -2.54 14.46 -27.87
C PHE A 240 -1.22 14.96 -28.42
N ASP A 241 -0.64 15.99 -27.78
CA ASP A 241 0.67 16.50 -28.15
C ASP A 241 1.81 15.70 -27.50
N ILE A 242 1.74 14.38 -27.64
CA ILE A 242 2.76 13.44 -27.16
C ILE A 242 2.86 12.29 -28.17
N LYS A 243 4.07 11.89 -28.53
CA LYS A 243 4.28 10.73 -29.40
C LYS A 243 4.15 9.45 -28.59
N ILE A 244 3.77 8.36 -29.26
CA ILE A 244 3.63 7.05 -28.63
C ILE A 244 4.96 6.61 -27.98
N LYS A 245 6.08 6.82 -28.67
CA LYS A 245 7.42 6.51 -28.15
C LYS A 245 7.82 7.29 -26.88
N ASP A 246 7.20 8.44 -26.65
CA ASP A 246 7.50 9.32 -25.52
C ASP A 246 6.57 9.07 -24.33
N ILE A 247 5.65 8.09 -24.41
CA ILE A 247 4.77 7.71 -23.30
C ILE A 247 5.56 6.92 -22.25
N PRO A 248 5.71 7.42 -21.01
CA PRO A 248 6.45 6.71 -19.97
C PRO A 248 5.65 5.51 -19.42
N LYS A 249 6.36 4.49 -18.95
CA LYS A 249 5.75 3.38 -18.21
C LYS A 249 5.09 3.91 -16.94
N GLY A 250 3.83 3.54 -16.72
CA GLY A 250 3.02 4.06 -15.60
C GLY A 250 2.22 5.32 -15.96
N ALA A 251 2.29 5.81 -17.21
CA ALA A 251 1.40 6.87 -17.67
C ALA A 251 -0.09 6.43 -17.62
N LEU A 252 -0.94 7.36 -17.21
CA LEU A 252 -2.38 7.18 -17.08
C LEU A 252 -3.11 8.05 -18.11
N LEU A 253 -4.07 7.46 -18.82
CA LEU A 253 -5.15 8.20 -19.44
C LEU A 253 -6.19 8.49 -18.35
N ASN A 254 -6.25 9.73 -17.92
CA ASN A 254 -7.26 10.24 -17.02
C ASN A 254 -8.38 10.89 -17.85
N LEU A 255 -9.59 10.38 -17.70
CA LEU A 255 -10.79 10.92 -18.33
C LEU A 255 -11.66 11.55 -17.26
N GLN A 256 -12.11 12.77 -17.51
CA GLN A 256 -12.85 13.61 -16.58
C GLN A 256 -14.10 14.15 -17.28
N ILE A 257 -15.24 14.06 -16.62
CA ILE A 257 -16.50 14.66 -17.09
C ILE A 257 -16.72 15.94 -16.30
N PHE A 258 -16.72 17.07 -17.00
CA PHE A 258 -17.04 18.37 -16.45
C PHE A 258 -18.43 18.81 -16.87
N CYS A 259 -19.18 19.42 -15.95
CA CYS A 259 -20.42 20.11 -16.27
C CYS A 259 -20.29 21.63 -16.05
N CYS A 260 -21.05 22.37 -16.83
CA CYS A 260 -21.19 23.81 -16.74
C CYS A 260 -22.63 24.24 -17.05
N LYS A 261 -23.03 25.44 -16.62
CA LYS A 261 -24.32 26.01 -17.04
C LYS A 261 -24.21 26.49 -18.48
N ALA A 262 -25.22 26.22 -19.30
CA ALA A 262 -25.32 26.80 -20.63
C ALA A 262 -25.35 28.34 -20.51
N GLN A 263 -24.46 29.05 -21.22
CA GLN A 263 -24.55 30.50 -21.30
C GLN A 263 -25.70 30.85 -22.24
N THR A 264 -26.73 31.51 -21.71
CA THR A 264 -27.81 32.07 -22.54
C THR A 264 -27.24 33.25 -23.32
N ALA A 265 -27.25 33.14 -24.64
CA ALA A 265 -26.87 34.23 -25.53
C ALA A 265 -27.93 35.33 -25.46
N THR A 266 -27.78 36.28 -24.52
CA THR A 266 -28.43 37.59 -24.61
C THR A 266 -27.44 38.56 -25.25
N GLY A 267 -27.82 39.03 -26.45
CA GLY A 267 -26.91 39.70 -27.37
C GLY A 267 -26.34 41.03 -26.87
N LYS A 268 -25.11 41.31 -27.30
CA LYS A 268 -24.80 42.39 -28.25
C LYS A 268 -23.42 42.13 -28.84
N ALA A 269 -23.35 42.20 -30.16
CA ALA A 269 -22.09 42.28 -30.88
C ALA A 269 -21.32 43.50 -30.36
N ASN A 270 -20.09 43.28 -29.90
CA ASN A 270 -19.06 44.29 -30.07
C ASN A 270 -17.75 43.58 -30.37
N VAL A 271 -17.30 43.80 -31.60
CA VAL A 271 -15.95 43.53 -32.07
C VAL A 271 -15.00 44.32 -31.20
N GLN A 272 -14.07 43.67 -30.52
CA GLN A 272 -12.74 44.23 -30.29
C GLN A 272 -11.71 43.17 -29.94
N SER A 273 -10.49 43.52 -30.33
CA SER A 273 -9.27 42.78 -30.59
C SER A 273 -8.58 42.17 -29.38
N GLN A 274 -7.61 41.31 -29.72
CA GLN A 274 -6.55 40.72 -28.91
C GLN A 274 -5.98 41.60 -27.80
N ASP A 275 -5.44 40.86 -26.82
CA ASP A 275 -4.50 41.20 -25.76
C ASP A 275 -5.02 41.53 -24.35
N SER A 276 -4.24 41.00 -23.41
CA SER A 276 -4.24 41.16 -21.96
C SER A 276 -5.01 40.12 -21.12
N THR A 277 -4.17 39.43 -20.35
CA THR A 277 -4.41 38.62 -19.16
C THR A 277 -5.33 39.30 -18.13
N SER A 278 -6.17 38.47 -17.49
CA SER A 278 -7.01 38.71 -16.30
C SER A 278 -8.44 39.23 -16.54
N SER A 279 -9.40 38.29 -16.59
CA SER A 279 -10.73 38.47 -15.97
C SER A 279 -11.49 37.13 -15.93
N ASP A 280 -11.22 36.34 -14.89
CA ASP A 280 -12.06 35.20 -14.49
C ASP A 280 -13.44 35.70 -14.05
N SER A 281 -14.47 35.47 -14.87
CA SER A 281 -15.85 35.54 -14.39
C SER A 281 -16.78 34.51 -15.05
N LYS A 282 -17.14 33.52 -14.22
CA LYS A 282 -18.46 32.86 -14.14
C LYS A 282 -18.86 31.88 -15.26
N CYS A 283 -18.04 30.86 -15.48
CA CYS A 283 -18.57 29.51 -15.63
C CYS A 283 -17.77 28.57 -14.72
N LYS A 284 -18.31 28.23 -13.54
CA LYS A 284 -17.65 27.29 -12.62
C LYS A 284 -17.77 25.89 -13.21
N ASN A 285 -16.79 25.47 -14.01
CA ASN A 285 -16.70 24.08 -14.46
C ASN A 285 -16.63 23.19 -13.22
N GLN A 286 -17.62 22.33 -13.05
CA GLN A 286 -17.68 21.37 -11.96
C GLN A 286 -17.27 20.01 -12.50
N LEU A 287 -16.20 19.44 -11.95
CA LEU A 287 -15.83 18.06 -12.21
C LEU A 287 -16.87 17.16 -11.53
N LEU A 288 -17.53 16.29 -12.30
CA LEU A 288 -18.55 15.38 -11.80
C LEU A 288 -18.03 13.95 -11.67
N TYR A 289 -17.31 13.48 -12.68
CA TYR A 289 -16.86 12.10 -12.74
C TYR A 289 -15.42 12.02 -13.25
N TYR A 290 -14.71 10.99 -12.82
CA TYR A 290 -13.38 10.69 -13.34
C TYR A 290 -13.12 9.18 -13.42
N VAL A 291 -12.24 8.79 -14.32
CA VAL A 291 -11.69 7.43 -14.39
C VAL A 291 -10.26 7.48 -14.90
N ASN A 292 -9.43 6.54 -14.46
CA ASN A 292 -8.04 6.40 -14.88
C ASN A 292 -7.84 5.06 -15.56
N LEU A 293 -7.08 5.06 -16.65
CA LEU A 293 -6.68 3.85 -17.37
C LEU A 293 -5.16 3.88 -17.59
N LEU A 294 -4.45 2.84 -17.14
CA LEU A 294 -3.03 2.67 -17.45
C LEU A 294 -2.83 2.49 -18.96
N LEU A 295 -2.03 3.35 -19.58
CA LEU A 295 -1.75 3.30 -21.02
C LEU A 295 -0.89 2.10 -21.40
N ILE A 296 0.12 1.79 -20.59
CA ILE A 296 0.97 0.61 -20.74
C ILE A 296 0.59 -0.39 -19.65
N ASP A 297 0.21 -1.60 -20.04
CA ASP A 297 -0.29 -2.61 -19.13
C ASP A 297 0.83 -3.34 -18.36
N HIS A 298 0.44 -4.30 -17.51
CA HIS A 298 1.37 -5.08 -16.69
C HIS A 298 2.28 -6.03 -17.50
N ARG A 299 1.98 -6.25 -18.78
CA ARG A 299 2.78 -7.01 -19.75
C ARG A 299 3.63 -6.07 -20.62
N SER A 300 3.69 -4.77 -20.29
CA SER A 300 4.39 -3.74 -21.05
C SER A 300 3.85 -3.52 -22.47
N LEU A 301 2.57 -3.84 -22.70
CA LEU A 301 1.89 -3.57 -23.97
C LEU A 301 1.10 -2.27 -23.89
N LEU A 302 1.14 -1.46 -24.95
CA LEU A 302 0.27 -0.29 -25.08
C LEU A 302 -1.18 -0.77 -25.24
N ARG A 303 -2.09 -0.23 -24.42
CA ARG A 303 -3.50 -0.55 -24.50
C ARG A 303 -4.09 -0.07 -25.82
N GLN A 304 -4.88 -0.94 -26.42
CA GLN A 304 -5.59 -0.73 -27.67
C GLN A 304 -6.96 -1.40 -27.61
N GLY A 305 -7.85 -1.02 -28.53
CA GLY A 305 -9.22 -1.53 -28.60
C GLY A 305 -10.24 -0.64 -27.89
N GLU A 306 -11.45 -1.18 -27.73
CA GLU A 306 -12.58 -0.48 -27.14
C GLU A 306 -12.67 -0.75 -25.63
N PHE A 307 -13.07 0.27 -24.87
CA PHE A 307 -13.21 0.20 -23.43
C PHE A 307 -14.51 0.86 -22.99
N VAL A 308 -15.29 0.15 -22.17
CA VAL A 308 -16.38 0.73 -21.37
C VAL A 308 -15.85 0.94 -19.97
N LEU A 309 -15.73 2.20 -19.54
CA LEU A 309 -15.12 2.58 -18.27
C LEU A 309 -16.19 3.19 -17.35
N HIS A 310 -16.58 2.45 -16.31
CA HIS A 310 -17.42 3.00 -15.26
C HIS A 310 -16.61 4.01 -14.42
N MET A 311 -17.16 5.20 -14.23
CA MET A 311 -16.45 6.33 -13.64
C MET A 311 -16.80 6.52 -12.17
N TRP A 312 -15.85 7.05 -11.41
CA TRP A 312 -16.03 7.46 -10.02
C TRP A 312 -16.68 8.84 -9.99
N ARG A 313 -17.68 9.02 -9.13
CA ARG A 313 -18.30 10.33 -8.89
C ARG A 313 -17.43 11.15 -7.93
N ILE A 314 -17.24 12.43 -8.24
CA ILE A 314 -16.68 13.39 -7.29
C ILE A 314 -17.78 13.76 -6.28
N PRO A 315 -17.57 13.57 -4.97
CA PRO A 315 -18.52 14.02 -3.97
C PRO A 315 -18.68 15.54 -4.06
N GLY A 316 -19.93 16.01 -4.05
CA GLY A 316 -20.21 17.44 -4.17
C GLY A 316 -19.66 18.21 -2.96
N LYS A 317 -19.30 19.49 -3.16
CA LYS A 317 -19.09 20.40 -2.01
C LYS A 317 -20.43 20.55 -1.28
N GLY A 318 -20.63 19.78 -0.21
CA GLY A 318 -21.86 19.74 0.59
C GLY A 318 -22.49 18.35 0.75
N GLU A 319 -21.98 17.30 0.11
CA GLU A 319 -22.26 15.91 0.53
C GLU A 319 -21.21 15.54 1.58
N ASP A 320 -21.51 15.90 2.83
CA ASP A 320 -20.77 15.42 4.00
C ASP A 320 -20.68 13.89 3.96
N GLN A 321 -19.57 13.41 4.53
CA GLN A 321 -19.24 12.01 4.75
C GLN A 321 -20.44 11.24 5.30
N GLY A 322 -21.22 10.64 4.40
CA GLY A 322 -22.21 9.63 4.73
C GLY A 322 -21.45 8.39 5.16
N SER A 323 -21.45 8.17 6.47
CA SER A 323 -21.09 6.93 7.16
C SER A 323 -21.18 5.70 6.25
N ILE A 324 -20.03 5.05 6.05
CA ILE A 324 -19.95 3.67 5.62
C ILE A 324 -20.66 2.87 6.72
N ASN A 325 -21.92 2.53 6.51
CA ASN A 325 -22.58 1.49 7.30
C ASN A 325 -22.38 0.16 6.57
N ALA A 326 -21.99 -0.82 7.38
CA ALA A 326 -21.46 -2.14 7.05
C ALA A 326 -22.41 -3.03 6.24
#